data_AF-A0A165XWK0-F1
#
_entry.id   AF-A0A165XWK0-F1
#
_cell.length_a   1.000
_cell.length_b   1.000
_cell.length_c   1.000
_cell.angle_alpha   90.00
_cell.angle_beta   90.00
_cell.angle_gamma   90.00
#
_symmetry.space_group_name_H-M   'P 1'
#
loop_
_entity.id
_entity.type
_entity.pdbx_description
1 polymer ?
#
loop_
_entity_poly.entity_id
_entity_poly.type
_entity_poly.pdbx_seq_one_letter_code
_entity_poly.pdbx_strand_id
1 'polypeptide(L)'
;MGSTLRKLKREKQASSPFHTEVMAAWNRGFSAGAKQQMKQDTEIMMEWLGRLEEIEGIGPKMAWKIREHLLNFLSERMKKS
;
A
#
# COMPACT_ATOMS: atom_id res chain seq x y z
N MET A 1 -33.67 -24.78 31.89
CA MET A 1 -33.17 -23.98 30.75
C MET A 1 -31.64 -23.76 30.79
N GLY A 2 -30.83 -24.76 31.17
CA GLY A 2 -29.37 -24.57 31.38
C GLY A 2 -28.46 -25.48 30.54
N SER A 3 -29.04 -26.28 29.65
CA SER A 3 -28.32 -27.22 28.77
C SER A 3 -28.14 -26.67 27.35
N THR A 4 -29.05 -25.81 26.87
CA THR A 4 -29.00 -25.20 25.54
C THR A 4 -27.86 -24.18 25.41
N LEU A 5 -27.63 -23.36 26.45
CA LEU A 5 -26.51 -22.40 26.49
C LEU A 5 -25.14 -23.08 26.52
N ARG A 6 -25.04 -24.30 27.07
CA ARG A 6 -23.79 -25.08 27.09
C ARG A 6 -23.40 -25.65 25.73
N LYS A 7 -24.38 -25.89 24.83
CA LYS A 7 -24.12 -26.31 23.45
C LYS A 7 -23.66 -25.13 22.58
N LEU A 8 -24.26 -23.94 22.74
CA LEU A 8 -23.80 -22.71 22.06
C LEU A 8 -22.37 -22.30 22.41
N LYS A 9 -21.86 -22.67 23.59
CA LYS A 9 -20.47 -22.42 24.01
C LYS A 9 -19.46 -23.41 23.43
N ARG A 10 -19.92 -24.52 22.83
CA ARG A 10 -19.13 -25.59 22.20
C ARG A 10 -19.39 -25.59 20.70
N GLU A 11 -18.89 -24.58 20.01
CA GLU A 11 -18.59 -24.63 18.56
C GLU A 11 -17.92 -23.33 18.07
N LYS A 12 -17.30 -22.55 18.96
CA LYS A 12 -16.21 -21.67 18.51
C LYS A 12 -14.99 -22.54 18.29
N GLN A 13 -15.01 -23.31 17.21
CA GLN A 13 -13.80 -23.90 16.66
C GLN A 13 -12.86 -22.72 16.44
N ALA A 14 -11.74 -22.69 17.16
CA ALA A 14 -10.75 -21.65 16.95
C ALA A 14 -10.38 -21.73 15.48
N SER A 15 -10.75 -20.72 14.69
CA SER A 15 -10.41 -20.68 13.28
C SER A 15 -8.89 -20.72 13.20
N SER A 16 -8.33 -21.86 12.80
CA SER A 16 -6.89 -21.96 12.58
C SER A 16 -6.49 -20.83 11.63
N PRO A 17 -5.40 -20.10 11.89
CA PRO A 17 -4.91 -19.03 11.01
C PRO A 17 -4.69 -19.48 9.55
N PHE A 18 -4.61 -20.80 9.33
CA PHE A 18 -4.48 -21.44 8.03
C PHE A 18 -5.82 -21.84 7.37
N HIS A 19 -6.97 -21.43 7.91
CA HIS A 19 -8.24 -21.57 7.20
C HIS A 19 -8.19 -20.73 5.94
N THR A 20 -8.51 -21.34 4.79
CA THR A 20 -8.43 -20.71 3.48
C THR A 20 -9.21 -19.40 3.40
N GLU A 21 -10.37 -19.34 4.07
CA GLU A 21 -11.21 -18.13 4.13
C GLU A 21 -10.55 -17.00 4.94
N VAL A 22 -9.92 -17.33 6.08
CA VAL A 22 -9.19 -16.37 6.92
C VAL A 22 -7.97 -15.85 6.19
N MET A 23 -7.21 -16.74 5.53
CA MET A 23 -6.07 -16.35 4.71
C MET A 23 -6.49 -15.49 3.50
N ALA A 24 -7.60 -15.82 2.85
CA ALA A 24 -8.12 -15.03 1.73
C ALA A 24 -8.54 -13.61 2.20
N ALA A 25 -9.21 -13.50 3.35
CA ALA A 25 -9.57 -12.22 3.94
C ALA A 25 -8.32 -11.40 4.31
N TRP A 26 -7.32 -12.04 4.94
CA TRP A 26 -6.03 -11.42 5.25
C TRP A 26 -5.32 -10.91 4.00
N ASN A 27 -5.18 -11.74 2.97
CA ASN A 27 -4.52 -11.37 1.72
C ASN A 27 -5.22 -10.20 1.02
N ARG A 28 -6.56 -10.17 1.03
CA ARG A 28 -7.32 -9.02 0.51
C ARG A 28 -7.03 -7.74 1.29
N GLY A 29 -7.02 -7.82 2.62
CA GLY A 29 -6.67 -6.69 3.49
C GLY A 29 -5.24 -6.20 3.24
N PHE A 30 -4.29 -7.12 3.15
CA PHE A 30 -2.89 -6.83 2.85
C PHE A 30 -2.73 -6.14 1.48
N SER A 31 -3.32 -6.69 0.42
CA SER A 31 -3.25 -6.10 -0.93
C SER A 31 -3.91 -4.72 -0.99
N ALA A 32 -5.03 -4.52 -0.28
CA ALA A 32 -5.68 -3.22 -0.18
C ALA A 32 -4.79 -2.21 0.55
N GLY A 33 -4.17 -2.61 1.67
CA GLY A 33 -3.23 -1.78 2.41
C GLY A 33 -2.01 -1.40 1.58
N ALA A 34 -1.40 -2.37 0.89
CA ALA A 34 -0.27 -2.13 0.00
C ALA A 34 -0.62 -1.14 -1.13
N LYS A 35 -1.81 -1.26 -1.71
CA LYS A 35 -2.29 -0.32 -2.74
C LYS A 35 -2.50 1.09 -2.17
N GLN A 36 -3.06 1.21 -0.97
CA GLN A 36 -3.26 2.50 -0.32
C GLN A 36 -1.93 3.16 0.05
N GLN A 37 -0.99 2.39 0.58
CA GLN A 37 0.36 2.86 0.91
C GLN A 37 1.09 3.35 -0.34
N MET A 38 1.08 2.55 -1.42
CA MET A 38 1.69 2.95 -2.69
C MET A 38 1.11 4.27 -3.22
N LYS A 39 -0.20 4.48 -3.06
CA LYS A 39 -0.85 5.74 -3.45
C LYS A 39 -0.35 6.91 -2.61
N GLN A 40 -0.30 6.76 -1.28
CA GLN A 40 0.19 7.81 -0.37
C GLN A 40 1.65 8.15 -0.64
N ASP A 41 2.51 7.14 -0.81
CA ASP A 41 3.93 7.33 -1.12
C ASP A 41 4.11 8.09 -2.45
N THR A 42 3.27 7.78 -3.45
CA THR A 42 3.27 8.48 -4.75
C THR A 42 2.86 9.94 -4.60
N GLU A 43 1.81 10.23 -3.80
CA GLU A 43 1.35 11.60 -3.56
C GLU A 43 2.43 12.44 -2.88
N ILE A 44 3.07 11.91 -1.84
CA ILE A 44 4.18 12.58 -1.12
C ILE A 44 5.36 12.83 -2.08
N MET A 45 5.73 11.83 -2.89
CA MET A 45 6.80 11.98 -3.87
C MET A 45 6.49 13.10 -4.87
N MET A 46 5.27 13.17 -5.40
CA MET A 46 4.88 14.20 -6.37
C MET A 46 4.84 15.60 -5.75
N GLU A 47 4.38 15.71 -4.50
CA GLU A 47 4.43 16.96 -3.73
C GLU A 47 5.88 17.42 -3.55
N TRP A 48 6.78 16.52 -3.16
CA TRP A 48 8.21 16.82 -3.01
C TRP A 48 8.84 17.28 -4.33
N LEU A 49 8.53 16.61 -5.44
CA LEU A 49 8.99 17.03 -6.78
C LEU A 49 8.47 18.43 -7.14
N GLY A 50 7.25 18.76 -6.72
CA GLY A 50 6.64 20.07 -6.86
C GLY A 50 7.46 21.20 -6.24
N ARG A 51 8.17 20.90 -5.14
CA ARG A 51 8.95 21.86 -4.33
C ARG A 51 10.43 21.94 -4.65
N LEU A 52 10.89 21.28 -5.71
CA LEU A 52 12.32 21.25 -6.06
C LEU A 52 12.94 22.65 -6.24
N GLU A 53 12.16 23.62 -6.71
CA GLU A 53 12.63 25.01 -6.92
C GLU A 53 12.78 25.80 -5.61
N GLU A 54 12.28 25.27 -4.48
CA GLU A 54 12.51 25.84 -3.15
C GLU A 54 13.93 25.55 -2.64
N ILE A 55 14.63 24.58 -3.24
CA ILE A 55 15.99 24.22 -2.87
C ILE A 55 16.95 25.25 -3.47
N GLU A 56 17.72 25.91 -2.61
CA GLU A 56 18.74 26.87 -3.04
C GLU A 56 19.72 26.22 -4.03
N GLY A 57 19.92 26.88 -5.18
CA GLY A 57 20.73 26.36 -6.28
C GLY A 57 19.99 25.49 -7.30
N ILE A 58 18.72 25.13 -7.06
CA ILE A 58 17.88 24.42 -8.04
C ILE A 58 16.93 25.40 -8.72
N GLY A 59 17.29 25.85 -9.93
CA GLY A 59 16.40 26.63 -10.78
C GLY A 59 15.38 25.76 -11.56
N PRO A 60 14.41 26.40 -12.24
CA PRO A 60 13.33 25.70 -12.97
C PRO A 60 13.83 24.66 -13.98
N LYS A 61 14.92 24.98 -14.69
CA LYS A 61 15.54 24.07 -15.67
C LYS A 61 16.09 22.81 -15.02
N MET A 62 16.67 22.93 -13.82
CA MET A 62 17.24 21.78 -13.11
C MET A 62 16.12 20.95 -12.47
N ALA A 63 15.13 21.60 -11.86
CA ALA A 63 13.94 20.95 -11.32
C ALA A 63 13.22 20.11 -12.39
N TRP A 64 13.03 20.66 -13.59
CA TRP A 64 12.42 19.94 -14.71
C TRP A 64 13.20 18.68 -15.11
N LYS A 65 14.53 18.77 -15.22
CA LYS A 65 15.38 17.61 -15.55
C LYS A 65 15.28 16.51 -14.50
N ILE A 66 15.24 16.87 -13.21
CA ILE A 66 15.08 15.91 -12.12
C ILE A 66 13.72 15.20 -12.23
N ARG A 67 12.63 15.94 -12.46
CA ARG A 67 11.28 15.37 -12.66
C ARG A 67 11.25 14.41 -13.85
N GLU A 68 11.78 14.83 -14.99
CA GLU A 68 11.84 14.01 -16.20
C GLU A 68 12.64 12.71 -15.98
N HIS A 69 13.83 12.81 -15.39
CA HIS A 69 14.66 11.65 -15.11
C HIS A 69 13.96 10.62 -14.23
N LEU A 70 13.29 11.08 -13.17
CA LEU A 70 12.55 10.20 -12.28
C LEU A 70 11.34 9.53 -12.97
N LEU A 71 10.55 10.29 -13.73
CA LEU A 71 9.40 9.74 -14.46
C LEU A 71 9.84 8.70 -15.51
N ASN A 72 10.95 8.95 -16.20
CA ASN A 72 11.52 7.99 -17.13
C ASN A 72 11.99 6.72 -16.42
N PHE A 73 12.71 6.84 -15.30
CA PHE A 73 13.13 5.71 -14.49
C PHE A 73 11.95 4.84 -14.02
N LEU A 74 10.88 5.46 -13.52
CA LEU A 74 9.68 4.74 -13.08
C LEU A 74 8.98 4.04 -14.25
N SER A 75 8.86 4.71 -15.41
CA SER A 75 8.30 4.14 -16.63
C SER A 75 9.06 2.90 -17.10
N GLU A 76 10.39 2.96 -17.09
CA GLU A 76 11.24 1.82 -17.44
C GLU A 76 11.11 0.66 -16.46
N ARG A 77 10.98 0.93 -15.16
CA ARG A 77 10.75 -0.11 -14.16
C ARG A 77 9.39 -0.78 -14.34
N MET A 78 8.34 -0.01 -14.62
CA MET A 78 6.99 -0.56 -14.86
C MET A 78 6.92 -1.43 -16.12
N LYS A 79 7.69 -1.11 -17.17
CA LYS A 79 7.76 -1.96 -18.39
C LYS A 79 8.48 -3.29 -18.18
N LYS A 80 9.30 -3.39 -17.13
CA LYS A 80 10.11 -4.60 -16.83
C LYS A 80 9.45 -5.52 -15.80
N SER A 81 8.37 -5.07 -15.14
CA SER A 81 7.63 -5.83 -14.13
C SER A 81 6.34 -6.41 -14.69
#